data_AF-A0A3B1D795-F1
#
_entry.id   AF-A0A3B1D795-F1
#
_cell.length_a   1.000
_cell.length_b   1.000
_cell.length_c   1.000
_cell.angle_alpha   90.00
_cell.angle_beta   90.00
_cell.angle_gamma   90.00
#
_symmetry.space_group_name_H-M   'P 1'
#
loop_
_entity.id
_entity.type
_entity.pdbx_description
1 polymer ?
#
loop_
_entity_poly.entity_id
_entity_poly.type
_entity_poly.pdbx_seq_one_letter_code
_entity_poly.pdbx_strand_id
1 'polypeptide(L)' 'MAPTEMFWGERFARVRDPFGHEWGITTQLQEMTPDEIQAAAAQMFAEMSE' A
#
# COMPACT_ATOMS: atom_id res chain seq x y z
N MET A 1 -12.00 0.55 0.99
CA MET A 1 -10.93 1.11 1.84
C MET A 1 -10.67 2.52 1.35
N ALA A 2 -10.67 3.51 2.25
CA ALA A 2 -10.32 4.87 1.88
C ALA A 2 -8.87 4.93 1.37
N PRO A 3 -8.53 5.85 0.46
CA PRO A 3 -7.16 6.00 -0.03
C PRO A 3 -6.18 6.18 1.15
N THR A 4 -5.16 5.35 1.21
CA THR A 4 -4.14 5.34 2.27
C THR A 4 -2.76 5.28 1.64
N GLU A 5 -1.79 5.96 2.24
CA GLU A 5 -0.38 5.90 1.82
C GLU A 5 0.22 4.59 2.32
N MET A 6 0.89 3.88 1.42
CA MET A 6 1.43 2.55 1.65
C MET A 6 2.95 2.61 1.74
N PHE A 7 3.53 1.67 2.50
CA PHE A 7 4.97 1.62 2.73
C PHE A 7 5.82 1.43 1.45
N TRP A 8 5.19 1.03 0.34
CA TRP A 8 5.83 0.82 -0.95
C TRP A 8 5.74 2.02 -1.91
N GLY A 9 5.47 3.23 -1.39
CA GLY A 9 5.58 4.47 -2.15
C GLY A 9 4.34 4.82 -3.00
N GLU A 10 3.20 4.21 -2.70
CA GLU A 10 1.95 4.44 -3.43
C GLU A 10 0.81 4.86 -2.49
N ARG A 11 -0.14 5.63 -3.02
CA ARG A 11 -1.45 5.80 -2.40
C ARG A 11 -2.39 4.75 -2.99
N PHE A 12 -2.87 3.85 -2.14
CA PHE A 12 -3.75 2.76 -2.57
C PHE A 12 -5.15 2.89 -1.98
N ALA A 13 -6.15 2.58 -2.81
CA ALA A 13 -7.54 2.44 -2.40
C ALA A 13 -8.13 1.15 -2.97
N ARG A 14 -9.14 0.63 -2.26
CA ARG A 14 -9.92 -0.53 -2.73
C ARG A 14 -11.39 -0.19 -2.79
N VAL A 15 -12.00 -0.44 -3.95
CA VAL A 15 -13.44 -0.28 -4.19
C VAL A 15 -14.05 -1.62 -4.59
N ARG A 16 -15.31 -1.85 -4.22
CA ARG A 16 -16.07 -3.02 -4.64
C ARG A 16 -17.15 -2.58 -5.62
N ASP A 17 -17.23 -3.23 -6.77
CA ASP A 17 -18.27 -2.94 -7.77
C ASP A 17 -19.60 -3.65 -7.43
N PRO A 18 -20.71 -3.32 -8.10
CA PRO A 18 -22.01 -3.95 -7.86
C PRO A 18 -22.08 -5.46 -8.18
N PHE A 19 -21.13 -5.98 -8.96
CA PHE A 19 -21.03 -7.40 -9.31
C PHE A 19 -20.19 -8.19 -8.30
N GLY A 20 -19.58 -7.51 -7.33
CA GLY A 20 -18.79 -8.10 -6.26
C GLY A 20 -17.29 -8.14 -6.52
N HIS A 21 -16.80 -7.60 -7.64
CA HIS A 21 -15.36 -7.54 -7.89
C HIS A 21 -14.69 -6.48 -7.01
N GLU A 22 -13.46 -6.78 -6.57
CA GLU A 22 -12.62 -5.82 -5.85
C GLU A 22 -11.60 -5.23 -6.81
N TRP A 23 -11.61 -3.90 -6.90
CA TRP A 23 -10.71 -3.13 -7.74
C TRP A 23 -9.72 -2.37 -6.84
N GLY A 24 -8.43 -2.55 -7.12
CA GLY A 24 -7.36 -1.76 -6.55
C GLY A 24 -7.08 -0.54 -7.42
N ILE A 25 -7.01 0.63 -6.79
CA ILE A 25 -6.65 1.89 -7.45
C ILE A 25 -5.40 2.40 -6.77
N THR A 26 -4.35 2.64 -7.55
CA THR A 26 -3.06 3.13 -7.06
C THR A 26 -2.67 4.46 -7.72
N THR A 27 -1.97 5.31 -6.98
CA THR A 27 -1.25 6.47 -7.49
C THR A 27 0.15 6.45 -6.92
N GLN A 28 1.16 6.44 -7.78
CA GLN A 28 2.56 6.50 -7.37
C GLN A 28 2.84 7.85 -6.71
N LEU A 29 3.36 7.82 -5.48
CA LEU A 29 3.80 9.00 -4.75
C LEU A 29 5.32 9.14 -4.81
N GLN A 30 6.03 8.02 -4.73
CA GLN A 30 7.49 7.95 -4.76
C GLN A 30 7.95 6.72 -5.56
N GLU A 31 9.02 6.86 -6.32
CA GLU A 31 9.74 5.72 -6.90
C GLU A 31 10.66 5.14 -5.84
N MET A 32 10.54 3.83 -5.61
CA MET A 32 11.31 3.09 -4.62
C MET A 32 11.92 1.86 -5.29
N THR A 33 13.15 1.55 -4.90
CA THR A 33 13.81 0.31 -5.25
C THR A 33 13.24 -0.86 -4.44
N PRO A 34 13.39 -2.12 -4.93
CA PRO A 34 12.96 -3.29 -4.17
C PRO A 34 13.56 -3.37 -2.75
N ASP A 35 14.82 -2.93 -2.58
CA ASP A 35 15.51 -2.95 -1.28
C ASP A 35 14.90 -1.94 -0.30
N GLU A 36 14.54 -0.74 -0.78
CA GLU A 36 13.84 0.27 0.02
C GLU A 36 12.45 -0.20 0.46
N ILE A 37 11.71 -0.87 -0.44
CA ILE A 37 10.40 -1.45 -0.12
C ILE A 37 10.54 -2.54 0.96
N GLN A 38 11.56 -3.41 0.88
CA GLN A 38 11.80 -4.43 1.89
C GLN A 38 12.14 -3.83 3.25
N ALA A 39 12.99 -2.80 3.28
CA ALA A 39 13.33 -2.10 4.51
C ALA A 39 12.09 -1.43 5.14
N ALA A 40 11.27 -0.75 4.34
CA ALA A 40 10.03 -0.12 4.80
C ALA A 40 9.00 -1.14 5.32
N ALA A 41 8.88 -2.30 4.65
CA ALA A 41 8.04 -3.40 5.12
C ALA A 41 8.48 -3.91 6.51
N ALA A 42 9.79 -4.13 6.69
CA ALA A 42 10.35 -4.61 7.95
C ALA A 42 10.09 -3.63 9.10
N GLN A 43 10.22 -2.32 8.85
CA GLN A 43 9.91 -1.28 9.84
C GLN A 43 8.43 -1.32 10.23
N MET A 44 7.52 -1.34 9.24
CA MET A 44 6.08 -1.38 9.50
C MET A 44 5.67 -2.61 10.32
N PHE A 45 6.21 -3.80 10.01
CA PHE A 45 5.91 -5.01 10.78
C PHE A 45 6.45 -4.98 12.21
N ALA A 46 7.61 -4.35 12.43
CA ALA A 46 8.15 -4.15 13.76
C ALA A 46 7.24 -3.23 14.59
N GLU A 47 6.81 -2.09 14.02
CA GLU A 47 5.90 -1.14 14.70
C GLU A 47 4.52 -1.73 15.00
N MET A 48 4.00 -2.63 14.15
CA MET A 48 2.73 -3.32 14.41
C MET A 48 2.82 -4.44 15.46
N SER A 49 4.04 -4.88 15.81
CA SER A 49 4.28 -5.95 16.78
C SER A 49 4.47 -5.43 18.21
N GLU A 50 4.47 -4.11 18.39
CA GLU A 50 4.51 -3.40 19.68
C GLU A 50 3.11 -2.85 20.04
#